data_AF-A0A0U3AFG8-F1
#
_entry.id   AF-A0A0U3AFG8-F1
#
_cell.length_a   1.000
_cell.length_b   1.000
_cell.length_c   1.000
_cell.angle_alpha   90.00
_cell.angle_beta   90.00
_cell.angle_gamma   90.00
#
_symmetry.space_group_name_H-M   'P 1'
#
loop_
_entity.id
_entity.type
_entity.pdbx_description
1 polymer ?
#
loop_
_entity_poly.entity_id
_entity_poly.type
_entity_poly.pdbx_seq_one_letter_code
_entity_poly.pdbx_strand_id
1 'polypeptide(L)'
;MKIKLSALMFCIAFIASASANTYQLPAISWNDSTRDVYINNELDRSAQVMTADGPSRLALISPKLERALILDVSEHTVNAVSKDAFHIAADHNSASSDAGVAMVTVGKFTRVDGPVYFFALDGKPILIRAHPGITGEMTADKLWETVPVWRSVMEGYQPDASAVAAIKSNTAETKVTLLYGTWCPDSKNYVPRLIKALKLAGNDKIQLKLVGIDN
;
A
#
# COMPACT_ATOMS: atom_id res chain seq x y z
N MET A 1 -44.14 -74.20 28.16
CA MET A 1 -43.17 -74.62 27.12
C MET A 1 -43.26 -73.66 25.95
N LYS A 2 -42.10 -73.26 25.40
CA LYS A 2 -41.82 -72.35 24.28
C LYS A 2 -41.55 -70.87 24.62
N ILE A 3 -40.26 -70.63 24.82
CA ILE A 3 -39.53 -69.35 24.77
C ILE A 3 -39.56 -68.80 23.34
N LYS A 4 -39.73 -67.49 23.16
CA LYS A 4 -39.15 -66.76 22.02
C LYS A 4 -38.61 -65.40 22.46
N LEU A 5 -37.28 -65.33 22.44
CA LEU A 5 -36.41 -64.17 22.50
C LEU A 5 -36.52 -63.42 21.16
N SER A 6 -36.68 -62.09 21.14
CA SER A 6 -36.59 -61.31 19.91
C SER A 6 -36.06 -59.90 20.19
N ALA A 7 -34.75 -59.81 20.01
CA ALA A 7 -33.88 -58.67 19.72
C ALA A 7 -34.46 -57.24 19.79
N LEU A 8 -33.91 -56.48 20.74
CA LEU A 8 -33.93 -55.02 20.78
C LEU A 8 -33.01 -54.47 19.68
N MET A 9 -33.58 -53.83 18.67
CA MET A 9 -32.84 -53.22 17.56
C MET A 9 -32.46 -51.79 17.96
N PHE A 10 -31.20 -51.59 18.36
CA PHE A 10 -30.65 -50.26 18.67
C PHE A 10 -30.25 -49.59 17.35
N CYS A 11 -31.07 -48.65 16.87
CA CYS A 11 -30.69 -47.78 15.75
C CYS A 11 -29.68 -46.73 16.25
N ILE A 12 -28.40 -46.97 16.00
CA ILE A 12 -27.36 -45.95 16.16
C ILE A 12 -27.46 -45.01 14.95
N ALA A 13 -28.01 -43.82 15.17
CA ALA A 13 -27.96 -42.74 14.19
C ALA A 13 -26.52 -42.20 14.11
N PHE A 14 -25.80 -42.55 13.04
CA PHE A 14 -24.55 -41.89 12.68
C PHE A 14 -24.87 -40.48 12.20
N ILE A 15 -24.72 -39.48 13.08
CA ILE A 15 -24.70 -38.07 12.66
C ILE A 15 -23.33 -37.85 12.01
N ALA A 16 -23.28 -37.91 10.69
CA ALA A 16 -22.13 -37.41 9.94
C ALA A 16 -22.11 -35.88 10.09
N SER A 17 -21.30 -35.38 11.03
CA SER A 17 -20.96 -33.96 11.08
C SER A 17 -20.10 -33.64 9.86
N ALA A 18 -20.75 -33.20 8.78
CA ALA A 18 -20.07 -32.58 7.66
C ALA A 18 -19.48 -31.26 8.16
N SER A 19 -18.18 -31.25 8.46
CA SER A 19 -17.44 -30.02 8.65
C SER A 19 -17.50 -29.26 7.32
N ALA A 20 -18.38 -28.27 7.23
CA ALA A 20 -18.33 -27.29 6.15
C ALA A 20 -17.01 -26.52 6.34
N ASN A 21 -15.95 -26.97 5.66
CA ASN A 21 -14.78 -26.14 5.45
C ASN A 21 -15.27 -24.96 4.61
N THR A 22 -15.60 -23.85 5.27
CA THR A 22 -15.76 -22.57 4.60
C THR A 22 -14.44 -22.28 3.91
N TYR A 23 -14.42 -22.41 2.58
CA TYR A 23 -13.34 -21.91 1.75
C TYR A 23 -13.28 -20.40 1.94
N GLN A 24 -12.45 -19.95 2.88
CA GLN A 24 -12.20 -18.55 3.11
C GLN A 24 -11.30 -18.07 1.97
N LEU A 25 -11.83 -17.18 1.13
CA LEU A 25 -11.03 -16.59 0.06
C LEU A 25 -9.81 -15.90 0.68
N PRO A 26 -8.62 -16.07 0.08
CA PRO A 26 -7.40 -15.48 0.61
C PRO A 26 -7.56 -13.95 0.66
N ALA A 27 -7.02 -13.32 1.70
CA ALA A 27 -6.98 -11.87 1.81
C ALA A 27 -6.29 -11.25 0.58
N ILE A 28 -6.73 -10.05 0.20
CA ILE A 28 -6.08 -9.28 -0.85
C ILE A 28 -4.91 -8.53 -0.21
N SER A 29 -3.71 -8.77 -0.73
CA SER A 29 -2.52 -7.98 -0.43
C SER A 29 -2.49 -6.73 -1.31
N TRP A 30 -2.22 -5.59 -0.69
CA TRP A 30 -2.11 -4.30 -1.34
C TRP A 30 -0.72 -3.73 -1.12
N ASN A 31 -0.14 -3.18 -2.18
CA ASN A 31 1.16 -2.52 -2.16
C ASN A 31 1.01 -1.07 -2.56
N ASP A 32 1.60 -0.16 -1.79
CA ASP A 32 1.58 1.26 -2.10
C ASP A 32 2.19 1.52 -3.48
N SER A 33 1.50 2.34 -4.27
CA SER A 33 1.89 2.73 -5.61
C SER A 33 1.94 4.25 -5.66
N THR A 34 3.15 4.82 -5.81
CA THR A 34 3.30 6.27 -5.89
C THR A 34 2.53 6.82 -7.09
N ARG A 35 1.48 7.58 -6.80
CA ARG A 35 0.55 8.17 -7.77
C ARG A 35 0.18 9.57 -7.30
N ASP A 36 -0.03 10.47 -8.25
CA ASP A 36 -0.68 11.73 -7.96
C ASP A 36 -2.19 11.55 -8.10
N VAL A 37 -2.92 12.00 -7.10
CA VAL A 37 -4.38 11.97 -7.05
C VAL A 37 -4.89 13.40 -7.01
N TYR A 38 -5.75 13.75 -7.95
CA TYR A 38 -6.46 15.02 -7.94
C TYR A 38 -7.93 14.76 -7.63
N ILE A 39 -8.47 15.45 -6.63
CA ILE A 39 -9.89 15.42 -6.27
C ILE A 39 -10.41 16.83 -6.50
N ASN A 40 -11.41 16.96 -7.37
CA ASN A 40 -11.94 18.25 -7.79
C ASN A 40 -10.84 19.20 -8.32
N ASN A 41 -9.94 18.67 -9.15
CA ASN A 41 -8.80 19.37 -9.75
C ASN A 41 -7.72 19.86 -8.75
N GLU A 42 -7.80 19.49 -7.48
CA GLU A 42 -6.78 19.78 -6.49
C GLU A 42 -5.96 18.53 -6.16
N LEU A 43 -4.63 18.68 -6.17
CA LEU A 43 -3.73 17.61 -5.78
C LEU A 43 -3.89 17.27 -4.30
N ASP A 44 -4.16 16.01 -4.01
CA ASP A 44 -4.30 15.48 -2.66
C ASP A 44 -3.06 14.68 -2.26
N ARG A 45 -2.13 15.32 -1.55
CA ARG A 45 -0.93 14.66 -1.01
C ARG A 45 -1.23 13.67 0.13
N SER A 46 -2.44 13.71 0.69
CA SER A 46 -2.88 12.77 1.73
C SER A 46 -3.56 11.52 1.15
N ALA A 47 -3.82 11.51 -0.17
CA ALA A 47 -4.35 10.34 -0.83
C ALA A 47 -3.27 9.27 -0.98
N GLN A 48 -3.66 8.03 -0.70
CA GLN A 48 -2.86 6.86 -0.91
C GLN A 48 -3.49 5.99 -1.99
N VAL A 49 -2.66 5.57 -2.96
CA VAL A 49 -3.06 4.62 -3.99
C VAL A 49 -2.30 3.32 -3.78
N MET A 50 -3.03 2.21 -3.73
CA MET A 50 -2.43 0.89 -3.59
C MET A 50 -2.85 -0.01 -4.74
N THR A 51 -1.95 -0.88 -5.18
CA THR A 51 -2.24 -1.92 -6.17
C THR A 51 -2.35 -3.26 -5.48
N ALA A 52 -3.35 -4.05 -5.86
CA ALA A 52 -3.46 -5.43 -5.40
C ALA A 52 -2.48 -6.35 -6.14
N ASP A 53 -1.93 -7.36 -5.45
CA ASP A 53 -1.14 -8.44 -6.09
C ASP A 53 -2.02 -9.31 -7.01
N GLY A 54 -3.31 -9.36 -6.70
CA GLY A 54 -4.37 -9.95 -7.51
C GLY A 54 -5.69 -9.84 -6.76
N PRO A 55 -6.84 -9.60 -7.44
CA PRO A 55 -7.00 -9.32 -8.88
C PRO A 55 -6.53 -7.90 -9.28
N SER A 56 -6.55 -7.55 -10.57
CA SER A 56 -6.08 -6.25 -11.08
C SER A 56 -6.96 -5.09 -10.58
N ARG A 57 -6.57 -4.54 -9.43
CA ARG A 57 -7.31 -3.51 -8.71
C ARG A 57 -6.39 -2.42 -8.19
N LEU A 58 -6.91 -1.21 -8.15
CA LEU A 58 -6.32 -0.09 -7.42
C LEU A 58 -7.26 0.32 -6.29
N ALA A 59 -6.75 0.46 -5.08
CA ALA A 59 -7.44 1.13 -3.99
C ALA A 59 -7.00 2.59 -3.93
N LEU A 60 -7.95 3.52 -3.85
CA LEU A 60 -7.74 4.92 -3.52
C LEU A 60 -8.32 5.18 -2.13
N ILE A 61 -7.45 5.55 -1.20
CA ILE A 61 -7.79 5.87 0.18
C ILE A 61 -7.39 7.32 0.42
N SER A 62 -8.36 8.19 0.72
CA SER A 62 -8.09 9.60 1.02
C SER A 62 -8.94 10.07 2.21
N PRO A 63 -8.39 10.89 3.13
CA PRO A 63 -9.18 11.62 4.12
C PRO A 63 -10.28 12.51 3.53
N LYS A 64 -10.09 13.02 2.29
CA LYS A 64 -11.05 13.89 1.59
C LYS A 64 -12.26 13.15 1.00
N LEU A 65 -12.22 11.81 0.96
CA LEU A 65 -13.33 10.97 0.51
C LEU A 65 -14.02 10.35 1.70
N GLU A 66 -15.34 10.17 1.67
CA GLU A 66 -16.06 9.49 2.76
C GLU A 66 -15.69 8.00 2.83
N ARG A 67 -15.62 7.36 1.66
CA ARG A 67 -15.30 5.95 1.47
C ARG A 67 -14.00 5.77 0.71
N ALA A 68 -13.34 4.63 0.92
CA ALA A 68 -12.28 4.20 0.01
C ALA A 68 -12.91 3.80 -1.34
N LEU A 69 -12.14 3.91 -2.41
CA LEU A 69 -12.57 3.50 -3.75
C LEU A 69 -11.68 2.37 -4.23
N ILE A 70 -12.29 1.33 -4.79
CA ILE A 70 -11.60 0.26 -5.52
C ILE A 70 -11.94 0.42 -7.00
N LEU A 71 -10.93 0.71 -7.80
CA LEU A 71 -11.01 0.64 -9.25
C LEU A 71 -10.73 -0.81 -9.65
N ASP A 72 -11.75 -1.49 -10.18
CA ASP A 72 -11.56 -2.80 -10.80
C ASP A 72 -11.13 -2.57 -12.25
N VAL A 73 -9.84 -2.84 -12.52
CA VAL A 73 -9.22 -2.46 -13.79
C VAL A 73 -9.76 -3.31 -14.94
N SER A 74 -10.08 -4.57 -14.67
CA SER A 74 -10.65 -5.48 -15.67
C SER A 74 -12.09 -5.11 -16.00
N GLU A 75 -12.90 -4.79 -14.99
CA GLU A 75 -14.33 -4.51 -15.16
C GLU A 75 -14.62 -3.03 -15.48
N HIS A 76 -13.61 -2.16 -15.46
CA HIS A 76 -13.75 -0.71 -15.68
C HIS A 76 -14.75 -0.04 -14.71
N THR A 77 -14.84 -0.54 -13.48
CA THR A 77 -15.76 -0.04 -12.46
C THR A 77 -15.03 0.69 -11.35
N VAL A 78 -15.74 1.63 -10.72
CA VAL A 78 -15.34 2.27 -9.47
C VAL A 78 -16.30 1.79 -8.39
N ASN A 79 -15.75 1.24 -7.32
CA ASN A 79 -16.52 0.63 -6.24
C ASN A 79 -16.19 1.31 -4.91
N ALA A 80 -17.20 1.75 -4.18
CA ALA A 80 -17.03 2.33 -2.86
C ALA A 80 -16.97 1.24 -1.77
N VAL A 81 -16.02 1.38 -0.85
CA VAL A 81 -15.70 0.42 0.22
C VAL A 81 -15.51 1.16 1.54
N SER A 82 -15.83 0.54 2.68
CA SER A 82 -15.47 1.14 3.98
C SER A 82 -13.96 1.30 4.08
N LYS A 83 -13.47 2.41 4.63
CA LYS A 83 -12.02 2.59 4.86
C LYS A 83 -11.49 1.58 5.87
N ASP A 84 -12.31 1.19 6.84
CA ASP A 84 -11.95 0.22 7.89
C ASP A 84 -11.76 -1.20 7.36
N ALA A 85 -12.11 -1.46 6.10
CA ALA A 85 -11.83 -2.72 5.44
C ALA A 85 -10.34 -2.92 5.11
N PHE A 86 -9.52 -1.87 5.22
CA PHE A 86 -8.09 -1.92 4.95
C PHE A 86 -7.30 -1.95 6.25
N HIS A 87 -6.49 -2.99 6.43
CA HIS A 87 -5.48 -3.08 7.47
C HIS A 87 -4.16 -2.54 6.93
N ILE A 88 -3.94 -1.24 7.05
CA ILE A 88 -2.74 -0.57 6.55
C ILE A 88 -1.57 -0.81 7.53
N ALA A 89 -0.42 -1.25 7.00
CA ALA A 89 0.78 -1.43 7.79
C ALA A 89 1.34 -0.10 8.29
N ALA A 90 2.09 -0.12 9.40
CA ALA A 90 2.63 1.09 10.03
C ALA A 90 3.59 1.89 9.12
N ASP A 91 4.26 1.23 8.18
CA ASP A 91 5.14 1.89 7.20
C ASP A 91 4.36 2.50 6.03
N HIS A 92 3.03 2.31 6.00
CA HIS A 92 2.13 2.68 4.92
C HIS A 92 2.51 2.09 3.56
N ASN A 93 3.43 1.12 3.48
CA ASN A 93 3.91 0.58 2.21
C ASN A 93 3.07 -0.61 1.74
N SER A 94 2.33 -1.22 2.66
CA SER A 94 1.45 -2.36 2.39
C SER A 94 0.14 -2.25 3.17
N ALA A 95 -0.87 -2.97 2.70
CA ALA A 95 -2.10 -3.19 3.43
C ALA A 95 -2.70 -4.55 3.08
N SER A 96 -3.70 -4.98 3.84
CA SER A 96 -4.54 -6.12 3.48
C SER A 96 -6.03 -5.79 3.59
N SER A 97 -6.87 -6.52 2.87
CA SER A 97 -8.32 -6.51 3.04
C SER A 97 -8.90 -7.90 2.79
N ASP A 98 -10.11 -8.17 3.29
CA ASP A 98 -10.83 -9.39 2.95
C ASP A 98 -11.14 -9.44 1.44
N ALA A 99 -10.98 -10.61 0.81
CA ALA A 99 -11.35 -10.77 -0.61
C ALA A 99 -12.85 -10.61 -0.88
N GLY A 100 -13.68 -10.92 0.12
CA GLY A 100 -15.13 -10.76 0.08
C GLY A 100 -15.62 -9.42 0.62
N VAL A 101 -14.76 -8.40 0.71
CA VAL A 101 -15.16 -7.08 1.22
C VAL A 101 -16.41 -6.58 0.49
N ALA A 102 -17.38 -6.06 1.25
CA ALA A 102 -18.61 -5.52 0.68
C ALA A 102 -18.31 -4.23 -0.11
N MET A 103 -18.70 -4.21 -1.37
CA MET A 103 -18.45 -3.13 -2.32
C MET A 103 -19.76 -2.68 -2.95
N VAL A 104 -19.88 -1.37 -3.22
CA VAL A 104 -21.01 -0.80 -3.97
C VAL A 104 -20.44 -0.13 -5.21
N THR A 105 -20.86 -0.55 -6.41
CA THR A 105 -20.45 0.13 -7.64
C THR A 105 -21.05 1.53 -7.68
N VAL A 106 -20.19 2.55 -7.73
CA VAL A 106 -20.56 3.97 -7.73
C VAL A 106 -20.32 4.64 -9.08
N GLY A 107 -19.67 3.94 -10.01
CA GLY A 107 -19.48 4.47 -11.35
C GLY A 107 -18.55 3.61 -12.20
N LYS A 108 -18.13 4.20 -13.32
CA LYS A 108 -17.10 3.67 -14.22
C LYS A 108 -16.01 4.70 -14.36
N PHE A 109 -14.81 4.25 -14.73
CA PHE A 109 -13.72 5.15 -15.07
C PHE A 109 -13.37 5.04 -16.56
N THR A 110 -12.80 6.11 -17.08
CA THR A 110 -12.13 6.14 -18.37
C THR A 110 -10.63 6.04 -18.15
N ARG A 111 -9.99 5.20 -18.94
CA ARG A 111 -8.53 5.16 -19.06
C ARG A 111 -8.14 5.97 -20.28
N VAL A 112 -7.42 7.07 -20.08
CA VAL A 112 -7.12 8.04 -21.14
C VAL A 112 -5.88 7.61 -21.93
N ASP A 113 -4.75 7.44 -21.24
CA ASP A 113 -3.49 6.90 -21.77
C ASP A 113 -2.62 6.44 -20.58
N GLY A 114 -1.77 5.43 -20.77
CA GLY A 114 -0.92 4.88 -19.71
C GLY A 114 -1.71 4.46 -18.45
N PRO A 115 -1.15 4.63 -17.22
CA PRO A 115 -1.86 4.37 -15.96
C PRO A 115 -2.64 5.61 -15.47
N VAL A 116 -3.37 6.30 -16.36
CA VAL A 116 -4.22 7.45 -16.02
C VAL A 116 -5.69 7.02 -15.95
N TYR A 117 -6.30 7.20 -14.77
CA TYR A 117 -7.69 6.86 -14.50
C TYR A 117 -8.48 8.14 -14.20
N PHE A 118 -9.59 8.33 -14.90
CA PHE A 118 -10.45 9.50 -14.73
C PHE A 118 -11.90 9.08 -14.54
N PHE A 119 -12.58 9.67 -13.56
CA PHE A 119 -14.00 9.45 -13.30
C PHE A 119 -14.58 10.61 -12.49
N ALA A 120 -15.90 10.65 -12.34
CA ALA A 120 -16.57 11.59 -11.46
C ALA A 120 -17.20 10.84 -10.28
N LEU A 121 -17.11 11.44 -9.09
CA LEU A 121 -17.83 10.99 -7.89
C LEU A 121 -18.62 12.20 -7.36
N ASP A 122 -19.94 12.07 -7.29
CA ASP A 122 -20.84 13.13 -6.84
C ASP A 122 -20.61 14.47 -7.57
N GLY A 123 -20.39 14.39 -8.88
CA GLY A 123 -20.11 15.56 -9.74
C GLY A 123 -18.70 16.13 -9.63
N LYS A 124 -17.84 15.61 -8.75
CA LYS A 124 -16.44 16.04 -8.60
C LYS A 124 -15.53 15.16 -9.46
N PRO A 125 -14.66 15.73 -10.31
CA PRO A 125 -13.71 14.95 -11.08
C PRO A 125 -12.63 14.35 -10.15
N ILE A 126 -12.29 13.09 -10.39
CA ILE A 126 -11.16 12.40 -9.77
C ILE A 126 -10.22 11.95 -10.88
N LEU A 127 -8.94 12.28 -10.73
CA LEU A 127 -7.86 11.89 -11.62
C LEU A 127 -6.78 11.19 -10.82
N ILE A 128 -6.43 9.97 -11.21
CA ILE A 128 -5.29 9.22 -10.68
C ILE A 128 -4.29 9.06 -11.82
N ARG A 129 -3.04 9.46 -11.61
CA ARG A 129 -1.98 9.34 -12.62
C ARG A 129 -0.65 8.89 -12.03
N ALA A 130 0.26 8.43 -12.89
CA ALA A 130 1.65 8.24 -12.50
C ALA A 130 2.22 9.52 -11.88
N HIS A 131 2.92 9.37 -10.76
CA HIS A 131 3.67 10.45 -10.14
C HIS A 131 4.83 10.85 -11.06
N PRO A 132 4.97 12.13 -11.43
CA PRO A 132 6.10 12.58 -12.24
C PRO A 132 7.41 12.52 -11.44
N GLY A 133 8.55 12.44 -12.12
CA GLY A 133 9.84 12.61 -11.46
C GLY A 133 10.07 14.06 -11.06
N ILE A 134 10.33 14.27 -9.78
CA ILE A 134 10.82 15.56 -9.30
C ILE A 134 12.32 15.57 -9.51
N THR A 135 12.82 16.54 -10.28
CA THR A 135 14.22 16.65 -10.68
C THR A 135 14.97 17.69 -9.87
N GLY A 136 16.27 17.49 -9.74
CA GLY A 136 17.19 18.45 -9.13
C GLY A 136 17.45 18.24 -7.65
N GLU A 137 18.14 19.18 -7.02
CA GLU A 137 18.51 19.09 -5.61
C GLU A 137 17.28 19.16 -4.71
N MET A 138 17.21 18.27 -3.72
CA MET A 138 16.10 18.19 -2.78
C MET A 138 16.59 18.17 -1.34
N THR A 139 15.80 18.76 -0.44
CA THR A 139 15.94 18.53 1.00
C THR A 139 15.14 17.29 1.41
N ALA A 140 15.47 16.69 2.55
CA ALA A 140 14.67 15.61 3.11
C ALA A 140 13.22 16.06 3.38
N ASP A 141 13.04 17.27 3.92
CA ASP A 141 11.69 17.82 4.15
C ASP A 141 10.89 17.95 2.86
N LYS A 142 11.53 18.43 1.78
CA LYS A 142 10.86 18.52 0.49
C LYS A 142 10.49 17.15 -0.07
N LEU A 143 11.34 16.14 0.15
CA LEU A 143 11.05 14.76 -0.20
C LEU A 143 9.80 14.25 0.53
N TRP A 144 9.69 14.52 1.84
CA TRP A 144 8.53 14.11 2.64
C TRP A 144 7.24 14.82 2.24
N GLU A 145 7.30 16.09 1.83
CA GLU A 145 6.13 16.79 1.28
C GLU A 145 5.69 16.21 -0.07
N THR A 146 6.65 15.76 -0.87
CA THR A 146 6.42 15.26 -2.24
C THR A 146 5.82 13.86 -2.22
N VAL A 147 6.38 12.98 -1.39
CA VAL A 147 5.99 11.58 -1.24
C VAL A 147 5.87 11.20 0.25
N PRO A 148 4.79 11.59 0.93
CA PRO A 148 4.65 11.44 2.39
C PRO A 148 4.86 10.02 2.92
N VAL A 149 4.44 8.99 2.18
CA VAL A 149 4.61 7.57 2.56
C VAL A 149 6.08 7.21 2.81
N TRP A 150 7.03 7.85 2.12
CA TRP A 150 8.46 7.57 2.30
C TRP A 150 8.93 7.93 3.71
N ARG A 151 8.31 8.93 4.34
CA ARG A 151 8.61 9.28 5.74
C ARG A 151 8.19 8.15 6.68
N SER A 152 7.02 7.55 6.46
CA SER A 152 6.55 6.40 7.24
C SER A 152 7.50 5.19 7.10
N VAL A 153 8.02 4.96 5.89
CA VAL A 153 9.07 3.94 5.65
C VAL A 153 10.35 4.23 6.46
N MET A 154 10.80 5.49 6.51
CA MET A 154 11.96 5.89 7.33
C MET A 154 11.71 5.67 8.83
N GLU A 155 10.53 6.06 9.30
CA GLU A 155 10.15 6.02 10.72
C GLU A 155 9.99 4.58 11.21
N GLY A 156 9.39 3.71 10.39
CA GLY A 156 9.21 2.30 10.67
C GLY A 156 10.47 1.44 10.55
N TYR A 157 11.53 1.93 9.91
CA TYR A 157 12.76 1.16 9.71
C TYR A 157 13.72 1.23 10.91
N GLN A 158 14.21 0.06 11.33
CA GLN A 158 15.31 -0.10 12.29
C GLN A 158 16.57 -0.57 11.54
N PRO A 159 17.58 0.31 11.35
CA PRO A 159 18.83 -0.09 10.72
C PRO A 159 19.61 -1.11 11.54
N ASP A 160 20.42 -1.92 10.85
CA ASP A 160 21.39 -2.80 11.50
C ASP A 160 22.39 -1.98 12.34
N ALA A 161 22.54 -2.34 13.61
CA ALA A 161 23.36 -1.58 14.55
C ALA A 161 24.85 -1.59 14.19
N SER A 162 25.35 -2.68 13.60
CA SER A 162 26.75 -2.79 13.18
C SER A 162 27.03 -1.90 11.96
N ALA A 163 26.07 -1.80 11.02
CA ALA A 163 26.16 -0.89 9.89
C ALA A 163 26.17 0.59 10.35
N VAL A 164 25.29 0.96 11.28
CA VAL A 164 25.28 2.33 11.85
C VAL A 164 26.60 2.64 12.57
N ALA A 165 27.14 1.68 13.33
CA ALA A 165 28.43 1.85 14.00
C ALA A 165 29.59 2.02 12.99
N ALA A 166 29.58 1.29 11.89
CA ALA A 166 30.57 1.43 10.81
C ALA A 166 30.49 2.78 10.10
N ILE A 167 29.29 3.30 9.86
CA ILE A 167 29.09 4.65 9.32
C ILE A 167 29.62 5.71 10.30
N LYS A 168 29.33 5.52 11.60
CA LYS A 168 29.76 6.44 12.67
C LYS A 168 31.27 6.48 12.85
N SER A 169 31.98 5.36 12.64
CA SER A 169 33.42 5.29 12.84
C SER A 169 34.25 5.87 11.68
N ASN A 170 33.62 6.23 10.56
CA ASN A 170 34.32 6.87 9.44
C ASN A 170 34.87 8.25 9.86
N THR A 171 36.19 8.43 9.70
CA THR A 171 36.88 9.69 10.02
C THR A 171 37.19 10.53 8.79
N ALA A 172 37.03 9.97 7.58
CA ALA A 172 37.31 10.67 6.33
C ALA A 172 36.13 11.56 5.92
N GLU A 173 36.45 12.79 5.48
CA GLU A 173 35.48 13.67 4.83
C GLU A 173 34.89 12.96 3.60
N THR A 174 33.57 12.72 3.63
CA THR A 174 32.89 11.90 2.64
C THR A 174 31.65 12.64 2.13
N LYS A 175 31.57 12.81 0.81
CA LYS A 175 30.41 13.39 0.13
C LYS A 175 29.65 12.30 -0.58
N VAL A 176 28.38 12.10 -0.21
CA VAL A 176 27.48 11.14 -0.82
C VAL A 176 26.47 11.89 -1.66
N THR A 177 26.46 11.66 -2.98
CA THR A 177 25.39 12.15 -3.86
C THR A 177 24.48 10.99 -4.19
N LEU A 178 23.23 11.07 -3.72
CA LEU A 178 22.20 10.06 -3.95
C LEU A 178 21.28 10.52 -5.07
N LEU A 179 21.33 9.81 -6.20
CA LEU A 179 20.38 9.96 -7.31
C LEU A 179 19.19 9.02 -7.07
N TYR A 180 17.96 9.54 -7.20
CA TYR A 180 16.76 8.74 -6.97
C TYR A 180 15.55 9.28 -7.73
N GLY A 181 14.61 8.40 -8.08
CA GLY A 181 13.33 8.79 -8.68
C GLY A 181 12.23 8.77 -7.62
N THR A 182 11.48 9.86 -7.46
CA THR A 182 10.33 9.92 -6.53
C THR A 182 9.20 8.95 -6.93
N TRP A 183 9.17 8.55 -8.20
CA TRP A 183 8.25 7.56 -8.78
C TRP A 183 8.75 6.11 -8.64
N CYS A 184 10.02 5.90 -8.28
CA CYS A 184 10.66 4.59 -8.35
C CYS A 184 10.40 3.76 -7.08
N PRO A 185 9.87 2.52 -7.20
CA PRO A 185 9.62 1.64 -6.05
C PRO A 185 10.89 1.31 -5.24
N ASP A 186 12.04 1.10 -5.90
CA ASP A 186 13.29 0.84 -5.20
C ASP A 186 13.75 2.07 -4.41
N SER A 187 13.60 3.26 -5.01
CA SER A 187 13.92 4.50 -4.30
C SER A 187 13.06 4.67 -3.04
N LYS A 188 11.77 4.37 -3.12
CA LYS A 188 10.86 4.34 -1.96
C LYS A 188 11.37 3.40 -0.85
N ASN A 189 11.89 2.24 -1.22
CA ASN A 189 12.35 1.25 -0.26
C ASN A 189 13.71 1.57 0.35
N TYR A 190 14.65 2.14 -0.41
CA TYR A 190 16.05 2.28 0.02
C TYR A 190 16.45 3.70 0.45
N VAL A 191 15.93 4.75 -0.19
CA VAL A 191 16.30 6.14 0.13
C VAL A 191 15.94 6.49 1.58
N PRO A 192 14.71 6.21 2.08
CA PRO A 192 14.36 6.54 3.46
C PRO A 192 15.20 5.77 4.49
N ARG A 193 15.54 4.52 4.17
CA ARG A 193 16.37 3.65 5.02
C ARG A 193 17.81 4.15 5.14
N LEU A 194 18.40 4.58 4.02
CA LEU A 194 19.72 5.21 4.02
C LEU A 194 19.73 6.50 4.84
N ILE A 195 18.73 7.38 4.64
CA ILE A 195 18.59 8.62 5.41
C ILE A 195 18.49 8.32 6.91
N LYS A 196 17.71 7.32 7.32
CA LYS A 196 17.60 6.88 8.72
C LYS A 196 18.95 6.43 9.28
N ALA A 197 19.67 5.59 8.56
CA ALA A 197 20.96 5.06 9.00
C ALA A 197 22.00 6.17 9.18
N LEU A 198 22.10 7.11 8.23
CA LEU A 198 22.99 8.27 8.30
C LEU A 198 22.61 9.19 9.47
N LYS A 199 21.31 9.46 9.66
CA LYS A 199 20.81 10.27 10.78
C LYS A 199 21.15 9.67 12.14
N LEU A 200 21.01 8.34 12.29
CA LEU A 200 21.36 7.65 13.54
C LEU A 200 22.86 7.58 13.79
N ALA A 201 23.67 7.47 12.73
CA ALA A 201 25.13 7.50 12.86
C ALA A 201 25.62 8.85 13.38
N GLY A 202 24.95 9.95 13.00
CA GLY A 202 25.24 11.30 13.48
C GLY A 202 26.67 11.75 13.18
N ASN A 203 27.21 11.32 12.04
CA ASN A 203 28.59 11.58 11.64
C ASN A 203 28.68 12.86 10.78
N ASP A 204 29.31 13.91 11.31
CA ASP A 204 29.48 15.21 10.66
C ASP A 204 30.46 15.18 9.47
N LYS A 205 31.30 14.14 9.37
CA LYS A 205 32.20 13.88 8.24
C LYS A 205 31.49 13.41 6.99
N ILE A 206 30.20 13.04 7.09
CA ILE A 206 29.43 12.52 5.97
C ILE A 206 28.35 13.52 5.56
N GLN A 207 28.51 14.09 4.37
CA GLN A 207 27.55 15.02 3.79
C GLN A 207 26.71 14.32 2.74
N LEU A 208 25.39 14.25 2.96
CA LEU A 208 24.44 13.69 2.01
C LEU A 208 23.83 14.80 1.15
N LYS A 209 23.91 14.62 -0.17
CA LYS A 209 23.20 15.41 -1.18
C LYS A 209 22.17 14.54 -1.88
N LEU A 210 20.91 14.96 -1.86
CA LEU A 210 19.79 14.29 -2.52
C LEU A 210 19.53 14.97 -3.86
N VAL A 211 19.50 14.20 -4.95
CA VAL A 211 19.19 14.69 -6.30
C VAL A 211 18.11 13.81 -6.92
N GLY A 212 16.94 14.40 -7.14
CA GLY A 212 15.85 13.76 -7.85
C GLY A 212 16.09 13.67 -9.35
N ILE A 213 15.61 12.60 -9.98
CA ILE A 213 15.69 12.37 -11.43
C ILE A 213 14.30 12.11 -12.04
N ASP A 214 14.20 12.32 -13.34
CA ASP A 214 12.98 12.07 -14.11
C ASP A 214 12.85 10.61 -14.55
N ASN A 215 11.66 10.25 -15.07
CA ASN A 215 11.36 8.93 -15.63
C ASN A 215 11.66 8.79 -17.13
#